data_AF-A0A7X5SBU9-F1
#
_entry.id   AF-A0A7X5SBU9-F1
#
_cell.length_a   1.000
_cell.length_b   1.000
_cell.length_c   1.000
_cell.angle_alpha   90.00
_cell.angle_beta   90.00
_cell.angle_gamma   90.00
#
_symmetry.space_group_name_H-M   'P 1'
#
loop_
_entity.id
_entity.type
_entity.pdbx_description
1 polymer ?
#
loop_
_entity_poly.entity_id
_entity_poly.type
_entity_poly.pdbx_seq_one_letter_code
_entity_poly.pdbx_strand_id
1 'polypeptide(L)'
;KIEVRNGQLLEVEPGAGRVLGLLSVAQLPRRLMFDFRDFFSKGLAFNKLDGQVRFGEGFARTDAIRIEGPAADIAIRGQTDLRAQTFDQTVDVNPKAGNLLTVVGAVAGGPVGAAVGAAANAVLGKPLGAIGAKTYHVTGP
;
A
#
# COMPACT_ATOMS: atom_id res chain seq x y z
N LYS A 1 10.89 -10.14 -15.16
CA LYS A 1 11.09 -8.76 -14.63
C LYS A 1 9.74 -8.06 -14.72
N ILE A 2 9.34 -7.32 -13.69
CA ILE A 2 8.05 -6.63 -13.61
C ILE A 2 8.35 -5.13 -13.45
N GLU A 3 7.65 -4.29 -14.21
CA GLU A 3 7.65 -2.83 -14.03
C GLU A 3 6.26 -2.30 -14.39
N VAL A 4 5.66 -1.57 -13.46
CA VAL A 4 4.34 -0.93 -13.61
C VAL A 4 4.44 0.49 -13.04
N ARG A 5 3.75 1.44 -13.65
CA ARG A 5 3.77 2.86 -13.23
C ARG A 5 2.35 3.39 -13.07
N ASN A 6 2.18 4.32 -12.15
CA ASN A 6 0.93 5.05 -11.90
C ASN A 6 -0.29 4.12 -11.75
N GLY A 7 -0.19 3.15 -10.85
CA GLY A 7 -1.21 2.14 -10.62
C GLY A 7 -1.81 2.19 -9.22
N GLN A 8 -2.66 1.21 -8.92
CA GLN A 8 -3.34 1.09 -7.64
C GLN A 8 -3.46 -0.40 -7.27
N LEU A 9 -2.95 -0.81 -6.11
CA LEU A 9 -3.23 -2.13 -5.54
C LEU A 9 -4.62 -2.08 -4.94
N LEU A 10 -5.57 -2.78 -5.52
CA LEU A 10 -6.94 -2.83 -5.01
C LEU A 10 -6.97 -3.64 -3.70
N GLU A 11 -7.80 -3.18 -2.76
CA GLU A 11 -8.14 -4.00 -1.60
C GLU A 11 -8.93 -5.22 -2.08
N VAL A 12 -8.48 -6.41 -1.71
CA VAL A 12 -9.19 -7.65 -1.99
C VAL A 12 -9.63 -8.23 -0.66
N GLU A 13 -10.94 -8.34 -0.45
CA GLU A 13 -11.48 -9.02 0.72
C GLU A 13 -10.98 -10.49 0.72
N PRO A 14 -10.46 -11.00 1.84
CA PRO A 14 -10.10 -12.41 1.96
C PRO A 14 -11.30 -13.29 1.59
N GLY A 15 -11.27 -13.92 0.40
CA GLY A 15 -12.35 -14.78 -0.11
C GLY A 15 -13.06 -14.29 -1.40
N ALA A 16 -12.91 -13.02 -1.80
CA ALA A 16 -13.59 -12.49 -2.99
C ALA A 16 -13.05 -13.05 -4.33
N GLY A 17 -11.81 -13.56 -4.35
CA GLY A 17 -11.21 -14.19 -5.54
C GLY A 17 -11.94 -15.43 -6.06
N ARG A 18 -12.84 -16.03 -5.27
CA ARG A 18 -13.64 -17.20 -5.67
C ARG A 18 -15.04 -16.87 -6.20
N VAL A 19 -15.53 -15.63 -6.01
CA VAL A 19 -16.96 -15.29 -6.23
C VAL A 19 -17.18 -14.37 -7.43
N LEU A 20 -16.14 -13.71 -7.95
CA LEU A 20 -16.24 -12.79 -9.09
C LEU A 20 -16.42 -13.50 -10.46
N GLY A 21 -16.41 -14.83 -10.50
CA GLY A 21 -16.66 -15.60 -11.73
C GLY A 21 -18.14 -15.84 -12.08
N LEU A 22 -19.08 -15.67 -11.14
CA LEU A 22 -20.46 -16.15 -11.33
C LEU A 22 -21.59 -15.13 -11.04
N LEU A 23 -21.29 -13.87 -10.69
CA LEU A 23 -22.32 -12.89 -10.31
C LEU A 23 -22.28 -11.57 -11.09
N SER A 24 -21.77 -11.58 -12.34
CA SER A 24 -21.80 -10.41 -13.24
C SER A 24 -23.16 -10.13 -13.91
N VAL A 25 -24.23 -10.86 -13.57
CA VAL A 25 -25.54 -10.67 -14.21
C VAL A 25 -26.66 -10.63 -13.18
N ALA A 26 -26.75 -9.51 -12.45
CA ALA A 26 -27.99 -9.15 -11.75
C ALA A 26 -28.07 -7.62 -11.55
N GLN A 27 -28.47 -6.94 -12.63
CA GLN A 27 -29.42 -5.82 -12.68
C GLN A 27 -29.38 -4.75 -11.56
N LEU A 28 -28.89 -3.57 -11.96
CA LEU A 28 -29.12 -2.27 -11.33
C LEU A 28 -30.62 -1.95 -11.15
N PRO A 29 -30.97 -1.10 -10.16
CA PRO A 29 -31.50 0.20 -10.54
C PRO A 29 -30.59 1.36 -10.11
N ARG A 30 -30.32 2.25 -11.06
CA ARG A 30 -29.61 3.52 -10.89
C ARG A 30 -30.59 4.53 -10.32
N ARG A 31 -30.33 5.02 -9.11
CA ARG A 31 -30.60 6.38 -8.58
C ARG A 31 -30.46 6.27 -7.06
N LEU A 32 -29.79 7.24 -6.43
CA LEU A 32 -29.33 7.29 -5.02
C LEU A 32 -27.86 6.90 -4.76
N MET A 33 -27.04 6.72 -5.79
CA MET A 33 -25.57 6.66 -5.65
C MET A 33 -24.97 8.07 -5.51
N PHE A 34 -25.20 8.74 -4.38
CA PHE A 34 -24.36 9.87 -4.00
C PHE A 34 -23.22 9.35 -3.12
N ASP A 35 -22.09 9.11 -3.78
CA ASP A 35 -20.72 9.44 -3.35
C ASP A 35 -20.06 8.75 -2.14
N PHE A 36 -20.64 7.71 -1.53
CA PHE A 36 -19.92 7.02 -0.44
C PHE A 36 -19.06 5.84 -0.91
N ARG A 37 -19.28 5.28 -2.11
CA ARG A 37 -18.40 4.22 -2.64
C ARG A 37 -17.05 4.76 -3.12
N ASP A 38 -17.02 5.98 -3.66
CA ASP A 38 -15.79 6.54 -4.21
C ASP A 38 -14.76 6.90 -3.12
N PHE A 39 -15.18 6.96 -1.85
CA PHE A 39 -14.27 7.21 -0.72
C PHE A 39 -13.74 5.96 -0.02
N PHE A 40 -14.47 4.83 -0.04
CA PHE A 40 -14.10 3.60 0.68
C PHE A 40 -13.44 2.51 -0.20
N SER A 41 -13.17 2.76 -1.49
CA SER A 41 -12.68 1.75 -2.47
C SER A 41 -11.22 1.91 -2.95
N LYS A 42 -10.37 2.68 -2.26
CA LYS A 42 -9.18 3.28 -2.91
C LYS A 42 -7.90 2.46 -2.95
N GLY A 43 -7.80 1.32 -2.27
CA GLY A 43 -6.57 0.52 -2.31
C GLY A 43 -5.29 1.32 -1.99
N LEU A 44 -4.12 0.82 -2.41
CA LEU A 44 -2.84 1.52 -2.30
C LEU A 44 -2.41 2.05 -3.68
N ALA A 45 -2.55 3.35 -3.91
CA ALA A 45 -2.00 4.01 -5.08
C ALA A 45 -0.47 4.00 -5.06
N PHE A 46 0.15 3.81 -6.22
CA PHE A 46 1.61 3.80 -6.38
C PHE A 46 2.06 4.48 -7.67
N ASN A 47 3.20 5.14 -7.62
CA ASN A 47 3.84 5.77 -8.77
C ASN A 47 4.65 4.74 -9.56
N LYS A 48 5.29 3.80 -8.86
CA LYS A 48 6.14 2.77 -9.47
C LYS A 48 6.07 1.47 -8.68
N LEU A 49 5.97 0.36 -9.39
CA LEU A 49 6.16 -0.99 -8.88
C LEU A 49 7.18 -1.67 -9.77
N ASP A 50 8.27 -2.19 -9.22
CA ASP A 50 9.25 -2.95 -9.97
C ASP A 50 9.87 -4.09 -9.18
N GLY A 51 10.33 -5.12 -9.89
CA GLY A 51 11.00 -6.23 -9.23
C GLY A 51 11.25 -7.43 -10.13
N GLN A 52 11.78 -8.47 -9.50
CA GLN A 52 12.05 -9.75 -10.13
C GLN A 52 11.44 -10.88 -9.30
N VAL A 53 10.65 -11.70 -10.00
CA VAL A 53 10.16 -12.99 -9.51
C VAL A 53 10.77 -14.06 -10.40
N ARG A 54 11.39 -15.07 -9.79
CA ARG A 54 11.96 -16.23 -10.46
C ARG A 54 11.07 -17.44 -10.20
N PHE A 55 10.68 -18.12 -11.26
CA PHE A 55 9.85 -19.32 -11.19
C PHE A 55 10.71 -20.55 -11.45
N GLY A 56 10.53 -21.61 -10.65
CA GLY A 56 11.27 -22.85 -10.83
C GLY A 56 10.87 -23.90 -9.81
N GLU A 57 10.86 -25.17 -10.23
CA GLU A 57 10.64 -26.34 -9.36
C GLU A 57 9.29 -26.36 -8.60
N GLY A 58 8.34 -25.53 -8.97
CA GLY A 58 7.07 -25.36 -8.26
C GLY A 58 7.07 -24.20 -7.26
N PHE A 59 8.12 -23.39 -7.24
CA PHE A 59 8.22 -22.20 -6.41
C PHE A 59 8.27 -20.92 -7.26
N ALA A 60 7.75 -19.84 -6.70
CA ALA A 60 8.03 -18.46 -7.11
C ALA A 60 8.88 -17.79 -6.03
N ARG A 61 10.10 -17.40 -6.35
CA ARG A 61 11.00 -16.66 -5.45
C ARG A 61 10.97 -15.18 -5.80
N THR A 62 10.61 -14.37 -4.81
CA THR A 62 10.59 -12.91 -4.89
C THR A 62 11.87 -12.39 -4.22
N ASP A 63 12.84 -11.97 -5.03
CA ASP A 63 14.11 -11.45 -4.49
C ASP A 63 13.92 -10.06 -3.88
N ALA A 64 13.26 -9.18 -4.64
CA ALA A 64 12.78 -7.89 -4.19
C ALA A 64 11.72 -7.37 -5.18
N ILE A 65 10.52 -7.08 -4.67
CA ILE A 65 9.55 -6.19 -5.31
C ILE A 65 9.54 -4.90 -4.50
N ARG A 66 9.66 -3.75 -5.17
CA ARG A 66 9.51 -2.42 -4.57
C ARG A 66 8.27 -1.75 -5.12
N ILE A 67 7.52 -1.10 -4.23
CA ILE A 67 6.34 -0.31 -4.55
C ILE A 67 6.55 1.08 -3.94
N GLU A 68 6.70 2.08 -4.79
CA GLU A 68 6.87 3.47 -4.41
C GLU A 68 5.53 4.19 -4.55
N GLY A 69 4.93 4.59 -3.44
CA GLY A 69 3.65 5.30 -3.41
C GLY A 69 3.73 6.66 -2.71
N PRO A 70 2.69 7.51 -2.86
CA PRO A 70 2.61 8.79 -2.15
C PRO A 70 2.46 8.61 -0.63
N ALA A 71 1.82 7.52 -0.19
CA ALA A 71 1.60 7.24 1.24
C ALA A 71 2.73 6.46 1.91
N ALA A 72 3.39 5.56 1.18
CA ALA A 72 4.44 4.69 1.70
C ALA A 72 5.33 4.14 0.59
N ASP A 73 6.54 3.72 0.95
CA ASP A 73 7.36 2.82 0.16
C ASP A 73 7.27 1.42 0.77
N ILE A 74 7.08 0.40 -0.07
CA ILE A 74 6.94 -1.01 0.34
C ILE A 74 7.99 -1.86 -0.36
N ALA A 75 8.62 -2.76 0.39
CA ALA A 75 9.49 -3.80 -0.15
C ALA A 75 8.98 -5.19 0.23
N ILE A 76 8.95 -6.11 -0.73
CA ILE A 76 8.47 -7.48 -0.56
C ILE A 76 9.56 -8.46 -0.98
N ARG A 77 9.84 -9.46 -0.16
CA ARG A 77 10.78 -10.56 -0.45
C ARG A 77 10.31 -11.86 0.18
N GLY A 78 10.61 -13.00 -0.45
CA GLY A 78 10.20 -14.30 0.06
C GLY A 78 10.00 -15.35 -1.02
N GLN A 79 9.18 -16.35 -0.71
CA GLN A 79 8.88 -17.46 -1.60
C GLN A 79 7.41 -17.87 -1.52
N THR A 80 6.88 -18.34 -2.64
CA THR A 80 5.56 -18.95 -2.74
C THR A 80 5.73 -20.37 -3.27
N ASP A 81 5.17 -21.36 -2.58
CA ASP A 81 4.98 -22.70 -3.12
C ASP A 81 3.72 -22.70 -3.98
N LEU A 82 3.90 -22.81 -5.28
CA LEU A 82 2.80 -22.75 -6.25
C LEU A 82 1.98 -24.04 -6.26
N ARG A 83 2.53 -25.17 -5.77
CA ARG A 83 1.83 -26.46 -5.70
C ARG A 83 0.99 -26.55 -4.44
N ALA A 84 1.58 -26.17 -3.30
CA ALA A 84 0.89 -26.12 -2.02
C ALA A 84 0.01 -24.88 -1.87
N GLN A 85 0.13 -23.92 -2.81
CA GLN A 85 -0.51 -22.60 -2.79
C GLN A 85 -0.09 -21.72 -1.59
N THR A 86 0.95 -22.11 -0.86
CA THR A 86 1.39 -21.39 0.32
C THR A 86 2.35 -20.26 -0.01
N PHE A 87 2.32 -19.22 0.80
CA PHE A 87 3.25 -18.10 0.71
C PHE A 87 3.97 -17.88 2.04
N ASP A 88 5.22 -17.45 1.94
CA ASP A 88 6.06 -16.98 3.03
C ASP A 88 6.78 -15.72 2.54
N GLN A 89 6.29 -14.56 2.97
CA GLN A 89 6.76 -13.26 2.50
C GLN A 89 7.11 -12.37 3.68
N THR A 90 8.18 -11.60 3.54
CA THR A 90 8.50 -10.46 4.40
C THR A 90 8.13 -9.19 3.65
N VAL A 91 7.32 -8.35 4.29
CA VAL A 91 6.83 -7.09 3.74
C VAL A 91 7.29 -5.94 4.65
N ASP A 92 8.22 -5.14 4.16
CA ASP A 92 8.68 -3.92 4.82
C ASP A 92 7.85 -2.73 4.33
N VAL A 93 7.13 -2.08 5.24
CA VAL A 93 6.28 -0.91 4.97
C VAL A 93 6.91 0.30 5.63
N ASN A 94 7.30 1.27 4.81
CA ASN A 94 7.91 2.52 5.24
C ASN A 94 6.96 3.68 4.94
N PRO A 95 6.15 4.13 5.92
CA PRO A 95 5.21 5.22 5.68
C PRO A 95 5.97 6.50 5.37
N LYS A 96 5.49 7.26 4.38
CA LYS A 96 5.98 8.62 4.18
C LYS A 96 5.38 9.46 5.27
N ALA A 97 6.24 9.93 6.18
CA ALA A 97 5.88 10.92 7.18
C ALA A 97 5.36 12.15 6.43
N GLY A 98 4.04 12.25 6.28
CA GLY A 98 3.40 13.46 5.77
C GLY A 98 3.67 14.64 6.71
N ASN A 99 2.86 15.68 6.61
CA ASN A 99 2.95 16.90 7.43
C ASN A 99 2.65 16.69 8.94
N LEU A 100 3.12 15.60 9.55
CA LEU A 100 2.96 15.25 10.96
C LEU A 100 3.41 16.39 11.87
N LEU A 101 4.54 17.04 11.59
CA LEU A 101 5.00 18.19 12.38
C LEU A 101 4.08 19.40 12.23
N THR A 102 3.52 19.65 11.05
CA THR A 102 2.49 20.69 10.84
C THR A 102 1.24 20.41 11.65
N VAL A 103 0.77 19.16 11.65
CA VAL A 103 -0.42 18.75 12.40
C VAL A 103 -0.18 18.87 13.91
N VAL A 104 0.94 18.35 14.41
CA VAL A 104 1.33 18.46 15.83
C VAL A 104 1.47 19.92 16.23
N GLY A 105 2.13 20.74 15.40
CA GLY A 105 2.26 22.17 15.62
C GLY A 105 0.90 22.88 15.68
N ALA A 106 -0.03 22.51 14.79
CA ALA A 106 -1.39 23.06 14.77
C ALA A 106 -2.15 22.74 16.07
N VAL A 107 -2.02 21.51 16.57
CA VAL A 107 -2.65 21.08 17.83
C VAL A 107 -2.06 21.81 19.02
N ALA A 108 -0.73 21.98 19.06
CA ALA A 108 -0.04 22.60 20.18
C ALA A 108 -0.18 24.13 20.23
N GLY A 109 -0.28 24.80 19.08
CA GLY A 109 -0.18 26.27 19.00
C GLY A 109 -1.10 26.94 17.97
N GLY A 110 -2.14 26.24 17.51
CA GLY A 110 -3.08 26.77 16.51
C GLY A 110 -2.40 27.08 15.16
N PRO A 111 -2.92 28.04 14.38
CA PRO A 111 -2.38 28.36 13.04
C PRO A 111 -0.90 28.75 13.03
N VAL A 112 -0.42 29.45 14.06
CA VAL A 112 1.00 29.82 14.20
C VAL A 112 1.85 28.59 14.44
N GLY A 113 1.41 27.70 15.33
CA GLY A 113 2.06 26.42 15.57
C GLY A 113 2.10 25.54 14.31
N ALA A 114 1.05 25.56 13.48
CA ALA A 114 1.01 24.84 12.20
C ALA A 114 2.12 25.34 11.25
N ALA A 115 2.27 26.67 11.11
CA ALA A 115 3.31 27.27 10.28
C ALA A 115 4.72 26.92 10.76
N VAL A 116 4.95 26.97 12.08
CA VAL A 116 6.24 26.57 12.68
C VAL A 116 6.51 25.08 12.44
N GLY A 117 5.51 24.22 12.62
CA GLY A 117 5.62 22.78 12.37
C GLY A 117 5.89 22.45 10.90
N ALA A 118 5.26 23.17 9.96
CA ALA A 118 5.53 23.04 8.53
C ALA A 118 6.95 23.50 8.16
N ALA A 119 7.41 24.63 8.71
CA ALA A 119 8.77 25.12 8.50
C ALA A 119 9.81 24.16 9.09
N ALA A 120 9.56 23.58 10.26
CA ALA A 120 10.41 22.56 10.84
C ALA A 120 10.50 21.32 9.94
N ASN A 121 9.38 20.85 9.39
CA ASN A 121 9.37 19.74 8.41
C ASN A 121 10.19 20.07 7.15
N ALA A 122 10.20 21.33 6.69
CA ALA A 122 10.96 21.76 5.52
C ALA A 122 12.47 21.91 5.79
N VAL A 123 12.87 22.26 7.02
CA VAL A 123 14.27 22.52 7.40
C VAL A 123 14.97 21.27 7.97
N LEU A 124 14.24 20.42 8.70
CA LEU A 124 14.74 19.11 9.11
C LEU A 124 14.74 18.18 7.89
N GLY A 125 15.78 18.28 7.06
CA GLY A 125 16.01 17.43 5.88
C GLY A 125 16.23 15.93 6.19
N LYS A 126 15.78 15.43 7.35
CA LYS A 126 15.74 14.02 7.66
C LYS A 126 14.35 13.51 7.32
N PRO A 127 14.19 12.62 6.33
CA PRO A 127 12.91 11.96 6.15
C PRO A 127 12.60 11.26 7.47
N LEU A 128 11.57 11.76 8.16
CA LEU A 128 11.01 11.09 9.33
C LEU A 128 10.37 9.74 8.94
N GLY A 129 10.56 9.25 7.69
CA GLY A 129 9.98 8.01 7.17
C GLY A 129 10.23 6.81 8.07
N ALA A 130 11.35 6.78 8.81
CA ALA A 130 11.59 5.71 9.78
C ALA A 130 10.60 5.69 10.96
N ILE A 131 9.90 6.80 11.26
CA ILE A 131 8.87 6.86 12.29
C ILE A 131 7.63 6.10 11.78
N GLY A 132 7.41 4.92 12.35
CA GLY A 132 6.27 4.08 12.02
C GLY A 132 6.55 3.02 10.96
N ALA A 133 7.80 2.81 10.56
CA ALA A 133 8.18 1.67 9.73
C ALA A 133 7.79 0.34 10.41
N LYS A 134 7.22 -0.58 9.64
CA LYS A 134 6.76 -1.89 10.11
C LYS A 134 7.18 -2.98 9.14
N THR A 135 7.68 -4.08 9.69
CA THR A 135 7.93 -5.31 8.95
C THR A 135 6.85 -6.31 9.30
N TYR A 136 6.17 -6.82 8.28
CA TYR A 136 5.16 -7.86 8.41
C TYR A 136 5.73 -9.16 7.86
N HIS A 137 5.46 -10.25 8.56
CA HIS A 137 5.68 -11.59 8.04
C HIS A 137 4.33 -12.16 7.65
N VAL A 138 4.14 -12.38 6.35
CA VAL A 138 2.88 -12.75 5.73
C VAL A 138 3.00 -14.19 5.29
N THR A 139 2.28 -15.08 5.98
CA THR A 139 2.25 -16.52 5.71
C THR A 139 0.81 -17.02 5.57
N GLY A 140 0.61 -18.08 4.79
CA GLY A 140 -0.71 -18.66 4.60
C GLY A 140 -0.77 -19.64 3.43
N PRO A 141 -1.90 -20.35 3.28
CA PRO A 141 -2.25 -21.18 2.12
C PRO A 141 -2.86 -20.38 0.97
#